data_AF-A0A0K2RR67-F1
#
_entry.id   AF-A0A0K2RR67-F1
#
_cell.length_a   1.000
_cell.length_b   1.000
_cell.length_c   1.000
_cell.angle_alpha   90.00
_cell.angle_beta   90.00
_cell.angle_gamma   90.00
#
_symmetry.space_group_name_H-M   'P 1'
#
loop_
_entity.id
_entity.type
_entity.pdbx_description
1 polymer ?
#
loop_
_entity_poly.entity_id
_entity_poly.type
_entity_poly.pdbx_seq_one_letter_code
_entity_poly.pdbx_strand_id
1 'polypeptide(L)'
;MRGGVIRLLALRVPAPDRYVLEHLNNTEKLTFSQNPHGSVSALIADCVLAAIDKLTPAELPWDKEAFDALYELVRAELIDTVFTVTAVVERILGSTRRIEKQLKGSTSLALISALNDMKSQLEQLVFPGFVARTATPN
;
A
#
# COMPACT_ATOMS: atom_id res chain seq x y z
N MET A 1 -3.44 20.13 0.34
CA MET A 1 -4.86 20.11 -0.10
C MET A 1 -5.28 18.77 -0.67
N ARG A 2 -4.50 18.13 -1.55
CA ARG A 2 -4.76 16.77 -2.12
C ARG A 2 -5.20 15.71 -1.10
N GLY A 3 -4.48 15.58 0.02
CA GLY A 3 -4.84 14.63 1.08
C GLY A 3 -6.26 14.81 1.64
N GLY A 4 -6.80 16.03 1.62
CA GLY A 4 -8.19 16.30 2.01
C GLY A 4 -9.20 15.72 1.01
N VAL A 5 -8.94 15.88 -0.30
CA VAL A 5 -9.77 15.29 -1.37
C VAL A 5 -9.73 13.77 -1.30
N ILE A 6 -8.54 13.18 -1.18
CA ILE A 6 -8.35 11.73 -1.02
C ILE A 6 -9.11 11.22 0.21
N ARG A 7 -9.01 11.93 1.34
CA ARG A 7 -9.70 11.54 2.56
C ARG A 7 -11.22 11.61 2.40
N LEU A 8 -11.73 12.64 1.71
CA LEU A 8 -13.15 12.80 1.45
C LEU A 8 -13.68 11.70 0.51
N LEU A 9 -12.93 11.35 -0.53
CA LEU A 9 -13.25 10.22 -1.42
C LEU A 9 -13.27 8.90 -0.63
N ALA A 10 -12.25 8.63 0.19
CA ALA A 10 -12.16 7.42 0.99
C ALA A 10 -13.31 7.26 2.01
N LEU A 11 -13.90 8.37 2.46
CA LEU A 11 -15.06 8.35 3.35
C LEU A 11 -16.38 8.13 2.60
N ARG A 12 -16.44 8.44 1.31
CA ARG A 12 -17.67 8.39 0.50
C ARG A 12 -17.78 7.09 -0.31
N VAL A 13 -16.67 6.56 -0.82
CA VAL A 13 -16.66 5.34 -1.65
C VAL A 13 -16.91 4.10 -0.76
N PRO A 14 -17.74 3.14 -1.20
CA PRO A 14 -17.91 1.88 -0.47
C PRO A 14 -16.57 1.17 -0.26
N ALA A 15 -16.32 0.71 0.96
CA ALA A 15 -15.07 0.04 1.32
C ALA A 15 -14.90 -1.28 0.54
N PRO A 16 -13.84 -1.43 -0.28
CA PRO A 16 -13.62 -2.65 -1.06
C PRO A 16 -12.93 -3.76 -0.25
N ASP A 17 -12.50 -3.49 0.99
CA ASP A 17 -11.60 -4.33 1.78
C ASP A 17 -12.05 -5.79 1.86
N ARG A 18 -13.34 -6.02 2.16
CA ARG A 18 -13.89 -7.36 2.27
C ARG A 18 -13.82 -8.13 0.96
N TYR A 19 -14.23 -7.49 -0.13
CA TYR A 19 -14.20 -8.09 -1.46
C TYR A 19 -12.77 -8.45 -1.86
N VAL A 20 -11.83 -7.53 -1.66
CA VAL A 20 -10.40 -7.78 -1.95
C VAL A 20 -9.88 -8.95 -1.13
N LEU A 21 -10.13 -8.99 0.17
CA LEU A 21 -9.70 -10.08 1.07
C LEU A 21 -10.23 -11.46 0.65
N GLU A 22 -11.49 -11.52 0.22
CA GLU A 22 -12.13 -12.77 -0.23
C GLU A 22 -11.49 -13.28 -1.54
N HIS A 23 -10.99 -12.38 -2.39
CA HIS A 23 -10.41 -12.70 -3.71
C HIS A 23 -8.89 -12.88 -3.71
N LEU A 24 -8.21 -12.69 -2.57
CA LEU A 24 -6.79 -13.02 -2.46
C LEU A 24 -6.55 -14.52 -2.62
N ASN A 25 -5.53 -14.86 -3.41
CA ASN A 25 -5.06 -16.24 -3.51
C ASN A 25 -4.25 -16.65 -2.26
N ASN A 26 -3.95 -17.95 -2.12
CA ASN A 26 -3.27 -18.46 -0.93
C ASN A 26 -1.84 -17.90 -0.75
N THR A 27 -1.13 -17.66 -1.85
CA THR A 27 0.22 -17.06 -1.84
C THR A 27 0.16 -15.62 -1.34
N GLU A 28 -0.80 -14.84 -1.82
CA GLU A 28 -1.03 -13.46 -1.36
C GLU A 28 -1.43 -13.43 0.12
N LYS A 29 -2.36 -14.29 0.55
CA LYS A 29 -2.75 -14.40 1.97
C LYS A 29 -1.55 -14.70 2.87
N LEU A 30 -0.70 -15.65 2.48
CA LEU A 30 0.52 -15.97 3.22
C LEU A 30 1.56 -14.84 3.15
N THR A 31 1.65 -14.11 2.04
CA THR A 31 2.57 -12.98 1.88
C THR A 31 2.10 -11.74 2.66
N PHE A 32 0.81 -11.54 2.76
CA PHE A 32 0.25 -10.42 3.51
C PHE A 32 0.18 -10.70 5.00
N SER A 33 0.15 -11.95 5.47
CA SER A 33 0.12 -12.23 6.92
C SER A 33 1.36 -11.75 7.69
N GLN A 34 2.47 -11.48 7.01
CA GLN A 34 3.70 -10.93 7.61
C GLN A 34 3.92 -9.45 7.23
N ASN A 35 2.84 -8.72 6.96
CA ASN A 35 2.88 -7.28 6.72
C ASN A 35 3.33 -6.51 7.97
N PRO A 36 3.92 -5.31 7.83
CA PRO A 36 4.31 -4.50 8.98
C PRO A 36 3.11 -3.78 9.64
N HIS A 37 1.96 -3.67 8.96
CA HIS A 37 0.75 -2.94 9.41
C HIS A 37 0.00 -3.61 10.57
N GLY A 38 0.46 -4.79 11.02
CA GLY A 38 -0.13 -5.54 12.14
C GLY A 38 -1.38 -6.34 11.80
N SER A 39 -2.04 -6.08 10.67
CA SER A 39 -3.14 -6.91 10.16
C SER A 39 -3.27 -6.79 8.64
N VAL A 40 -3.78 -7.85 8.00
CA VAL A 40 -4.03 -7.83 6.54
C VAL A 40 -5.06 -6.75 6.19
N SER A 41 -6.09 -6.57 7.01
CA SER A 41 -7.08 -5.50 6.81
C SER A 41 -6.44 -4.11 6.81
N ALA A 42 -5.48 -3.84 7.71
CA ALA A 42 -4.78 -2.57 7.73
C ALA A 42 -3.87 -2.37 6.49
N LEU A 43 -3.26 -3.44 5.98
CA LEU A 43 -2.53 -3.41 4.72
C LEU A 43 -3.45 -3.08 3.53
N ILE A 44 -4.62 -3.74 3.45
CA ILE A 44 -5.58 -3.47 2.38
C ILE A 44 -6.10 -2.04 2.46
N ALA A 45 -6.41 -1.53 3.65
CA ALA A 45 -6.81 -0.14 3.83
C ALA A 45 -5.74 0.86 3.34
N ASP A 46 -4.46 0.58 3.57
CA ASP A 46 -3.34 1.37 3.04
C ASP A 46 -3.26 1.28 1.50
N CYS A 47 -3.51 0.10 0.93
CA CYS A 47 -3.61 -0.09 -0.53
C CYS A 47 -4.79 0.68 -1.14
N VAL A 48 -5.93 0.74 -0.44
CA VAL A 48 -7.11 1.51 -0.86
C VAL A 48 -6.79 3.00 -0.90
N LEU A 49 -6.11 3.53 0.12
CA LEU A 49 -5.69 4.93 0.11
C LEU A 49 -4.71 5.22 -1.03
N ALA A 50 -3.75 4.34 -1.28
CA ALA A 50 -2.83 4.45 -2.41
C ALA A 50 -3.56 4.41 -3.77
N ALA A 51 -4.56 3.55 -3.91
CA ALA A 51 -5.37 3.45 -5.12
C ALA A 51 -6.20 4.72 -5.37
N ILE A 52 -6.84 5.27 -4.33
CA ILE A 52 -7.58 6.53 -4.42
C ILE A 52 -6.63 7.67 -4.80
N ASP A 53 -5.44 7.73 -4.20
CA ASP A 53 -4.43 8.72 -4.56
C ASP A 53 -4.06 8.61 -6.04
N LYS A 54 -3.78 7.40 -6.53
CA LYS A 54 -3.44 7.15 -7.94
C LYS A 54 -4.54 7.58 -8.91
N LEU A 55 -5.80 7.40 -8.53
CA LEU A 55 -6.98 7.81 -9.32
C LEU A 55 -7.31 9.30 -9.17
N THR A 56 -6.73 9.98 -8.17
CA THR A 56 -6.93 11.41 -7.97
C THR A 56 -6.04 12.19 -8.95
N PRO A 57 -6.59 13.05 -9.82
CA PRO A 57 -5.80 13.84 -10.76
C PRO A 57 -4.92 14.88 -10.05
N ALA A 58 -3.87 15.36 -10.71
CA ALA A 58 -3.02 16.44 -10.19
C ALA A 58 -3.83 17.74 -9.95
N GLU A 59 -4.71 18.09 -10.88
CA GLU A 59 -5.66 19.21 -10.72
C GLU A 59 -6.86 18.76 -9.88
N LEU A 60 -7.06 19.42 -8.74
CA LEU A 60 -8.05 19.01 -7.75
C LEU A 60 -9.42 19.66 -8.02
N PRO A 61 -10.53 18.97 -7.71
CA PRO A 61 -11.86 19.57 -7.80
C PRO A 61 -12.04 20.66 -6.74
N TRP A 62 -12.59 21.80 -7.16
CA TRP A 62 -12.88 22.94 -6.28
C TRP A 62 -14.37 23.20 -6.07
N ASP A 63 -15.21 22.54 -6.87
CA ASP A 63 -16.66 22.59 -6.74
C ASP A 63 -17.24 21.18 -6.61
N LYS A 64 -18.55 21.14 -6.36
CA LYS A 64 -19.28 19.89 -6.14
C LYS A 64 -19.37 19.04 -7.41
N GLU A 65 -19.55 19.65 -8.58
CA GLU A 65 -19.75 18.93 -9.84
C GLU A 65 -18.48 18.17 -10.23
N ALA A 66 -17.33 18.84 -10.15
CA ALA A 66 -16.02 18.24 -10.38
C ALA A 66 -15.72 17.13 -9.35
N PHE A 67 -16.10 17.32 -8.08
CA PHE A 67 -15.92 16.29 -7.06
C PHE A 67 -16.83 15.08 -7.28
N ASP A 68 -18.10 15.29 -7.66
CA ASP A 68 -19.05 14.22 -7.95
C ASP A 68 -18.59 13.41 -9.18
N ALA A 69 -18.05 14.07 -10.22
CA ALA A 69 -17.46 13.40 -11.37
C ALA A 69 -16.23 12.55 -10.98
N LEU A 70 -15.33 13.10 -10.16
CA LEU A 70 -14.18 12.36 -9.64
C LEU A 70 -14.61 11.16 -8.77
N TYR A 71 -15.65 11.34 -7.96
CA TYR A 71 -16.19 10.27 -7.12
C TYR A 71 -16.70 9.10 -7.96
N GLU A 72 -17.47 9.34 -9.03
CA GLU A 72 -17.96 8.24 -9.88
C GLU A 72 -16.82 7.52 -10.61
N LEU A 73 -15.81 8.25 -11.07
CA LEU A 73 -14.60 7.65 -11.65
C LEU A 73 -13.89 6.76 -10.63
N VAL A 74 -13.60 7.30 -9.44
CA VAL A 74 -12.90 6.55 -8.39
C VAL A 74 -13.72 5.32 -8.01
N ARG A 75 -15.03 5.45 -7.85
CA ARG A 75 -15.92 4.34 -7.50
C ARG A 75 -15.91 3.23 -8.56
N ALA A 76 -15.84 3.57 -9.84
CA ALA A 76 -15.79 2.60 -10.93
C ALA A 76 -14.45 1.86 -10.98
N GLU A 77 -13.34 2.56 -10.76
CA GLU A 77 -11.98 2.03 -10.98
C GLU A 77 -11.29 1.50 -9.71
N LEU A 78 -11.86 1.74 -8.52
CA LEU A 78 -11.17 1.49 -7.25
C LEU A 78 -10.77 0.03 -7.07
N ILE A 79 -11.69 -0.91 -7.33
CA ILE A 79 -11.44 -2.34 -7.06
C ILE A 79 -10.25 -2.85 -7.90
N ASP A 80 -10.28 -2.59 -9.22
CA ASP A 80 -9.22 -3.02 -10.13
C ASP A 80 -7.88 -2.35 -9.82
N THR A 81 -7.94 -1.06 -9.44
CA THR A 81 -6.74 -0.34 -9.00
C THR A 81 -6.18 -0.92 -7.72
N VAL A 82 -7.02 -1.29 -6.74
CA VAL A 82 -6.58 -1.93 -5.50
C VAL A 82 -5.90 -3.27 -5.79
N PHE A 83 -6.45 -4.11 -6.66
CA PHE A 83 -5.78 -5.37 -7.06
C PHE A 83 -4.41 -5.12 -7.70
N THR A 84 -4.31 -4.08 -8.53
CA THR A 84 -3.03 -3.67 -9.12
C THR A 84 -2.03 -3.27 -8.03
N VAL A 85 -2.46 -2.49 -7.04
CA VAL A 85 -1.61 -2.10 -5.91
C VAL A 85 -1.21 -3.30 -5.05
N THR A 86 -2.15 -4.19 -4.71
CA THR A 86 -1.87 -5.36 -3.86
C THR A 86 -0.89 -6.32 -4.53
N ALA A 87 -0.94 -6.50 -5.85
CA ALA A 87 0.04 -7.31 -6.58
C ALA A 87 1.46 -6.72 -6.50
N VAL A 88 1.60 -5.39 -6.55
CA VAL A 88 2.90 -4.73 -6.35
C VAL A 88 3.38 -4.91 -4.90
N VAL A 89 2.48 -4.74 -3.93
CA VAL A 89 2.77 -4.91 -2.50
C VAL A 89 3.19 -6.34 -2.19
N GLU A 90 2.58 -7.35 -2.80
CA GLU A 90 2.97 -8.76 -2.67
C GLU A 90 4.44 -8.98 -3.07
N ARG A 91 4.83 -8.43 -4.22
CA ARG A 91 6.22 -8.49 -4.70
C ARG A 91 7.19 -7.75 -3.77
N ILE A 92 6.79 -6.60 -3.22
CA ILE A 92 7.59 -5.84 -2.26
C ILE A 92 7.79 -6.67 -0.99
N LEU A 93 6.72 -7.16 -0.37
CA LEU A 93 6.80 -7.95 0.86
C LEU A 93 7.58 -9.25 0.66
N GLY A 94 7.41 -9.93 -0.48
CA GLY A 94 8.21 -11.09 -0.85
C GLY A 94 9.71 -10.78 -0.94
N SER A 95 10.06 -9.62 -1.52
CA SER A 95 11.45 -9.15 -1.62
C SER A 95 12.03 -8.78 -0.25
N THR A 96 11.27 -8.05 0.57
CA THR A 96 11.66 -7.69 1.95
C THR A 96 12.00 -8.94 2.76
N ARG A 97 11.15 -9.97 2.73
CA ARG A 97 11.40 -11.25 3.43
C ARG A 97 12.67 -11.95 2.94
N ARG A 98 12.91 -11.94 1.62
CA ARG A 98 14.14 -12.52 1.04
C ARG A 98 15.38 -11.79 1.57
N ILE A 99 15.35 -10.46 1.62
CA ILE A 99 16.44 -9.63 2.14
C ILE A 99 16.64 -9.90 3.63
N GLU A 100 15.57 -9.89 4.44
CA GLU A 100 15.66 -10.19 5.88
C GLU A 100 16.27 -11.56 6.17
N LYS A 101 15.90 -12.59 5.39
CA LYS A 101 16.46 -13.93 5.53
C LYS A 101 17.97 -13.95 5.25
N GLN A 102 18.41 -13.23 4.22
CA GLN A 102 19.84 -13.10 3.89
C GLN A 102 20.61 -12.35 4.98
N LEU A 103 20.04 -11.26 5.51
CA LEU A 103 20.65 -10.47 6.58
C LEU A 103 20.74 -11.24 7.91
N LYS A 104 19.77 -12.11 8.23
CA LYS A 104 19.80 -12.98 9.43
C LYS A 104 20.76 -14.17 9.29
N GLY A 105 21.01 -14.65 8.07
CA GLY A 105 21.91 -15.78 7.82
C GLY A 105 23.40 -15.46 7.92
N SER A 106 23.78 -14.17 7.99
CA SER A 106 25.18 -13.74 8.09
C SER A 106 25.63 -13.66 9.54
N THR A 107 26.68 -14.41 9.91
CA THR A 107 27.23 -14.52 11.27
C THR A 107 28.58 -13.80 11.45
N SER A 108 29.05 -13.08 10.43
CA SER A 108 30.33 -12.38 10.49
C SER A 108 30.27 -11.19 11.46
N LEU A 109 31.00 -11.30 12.58
CA LEU A 109 31.07 -10.24 13.59
C LEU A 109 31.68 -8.94 13.03
N ALA A 110 32.60 -9.06 12.07
CA ALA A 110 33.21 -7.90 11.39
C ALA A 110 32.20 -7.10 10.55
N LEU A 111 31.10 -7.72 10.11
CA LEU A 111 30.08 -7.09 9.28
C LEU A 111 28.85 -6.62 10.07
N ILE A 112 28.81 -6.82 11.39
CA ILE A 112 27.59 -6.61 12.19
C ILE A 112 27.04 -5.18 12.08
N SER A 113 27.93 -4.18 12.02
CA SER A 113 27.52 -2.78 11.86
C SER A 113 26.86 -2.52 10.51
N ALA A 114 27.45 -3.03 9.41
CA ALA A 114 26.89 -2.90 8.07
C ALA A 114 25.57 -3.69 7.91
N LEU A 115 25.47 -4.88 8.52
CA LEU A 115 24.24 -5.67 8.54
C LEU A 115 23.11 -4.95 9.28
N ASN A 116 23.42 -4.28 10.39
CA ASN A 116 22.44 -3.51 11.15
C ASN A 116 22.00 -2.25 10.39
N ASP A 117 22.91 -1.56 9.71
CA ASP A 117 22.59 -0.42 8.86
C ASP A 117 21.62 -0.82 7.72
N MET A 118 21.92 -1.91 7.00
CA MET A 118 21.02 -2.42 5.95
C MET A 118 19.64 -2.80 6.47
N LYS A 119 19.54 -3.38 7.68
CA LYS A 119 18.24 -3.66 8.32
C LYS A 119 17.48 -2.36 8.60
N SER A 120 18.15 -1.36 9.16
CA SER A 120 17.53 -0.07 9.45
C SER A 120 17.02 0.63 8.19
N GLN A 121 17.79 0.57 7.10
CA GLN A 121 17.35 1.10 5.80
C GLN A 121 16.12 0.35 5.27
N LEU A 122 16.10 -0.99 5.37
CA LEU A 122 14.95 -1.78 4.94
C LEU A 122 13.66 -1.44 5.73
N GLU A 123 13.78 -1.23 7.04
CA GLU A 123 12.67 -0.82 7.91
C GLU A 123 12.12 0.57 7.55
N GLN A 124 12.96 1.46 6.99
CA GLN A 124 12.53 2.77 6.49
C GLN A 124 11.81 2.69 5.14
N LEU A 125 11.98 1.61 4.39
CA LEU A 125 11.30 1.39 3.10
C LEU A 125 9.94 0.70 3.28
N VAL A 126 9.81 -0.21 4.26
CA VAL A 126 8.61 -1.03 4.47
C VAL A 126 8.14 -0.91 5.92
N PHE A 127 7.24 0.03 6.15
CA PHE A 127 6.68 0.40 7.46
C PHE A 127 5.15 0.51 7.40
N PRO A 128 4.42 0.54 8.53
CA PRO A 128 2.96 0.74 8.51
C PRO A 128 2.56 2.01 7.75
N GLY A 129 1.80 1.89 6.67
CA GLY A 129 1.41 3.03 5.83
C GLY A 129 2.34 3.33 4.64
N PHE A 130 3.35 2.49 4.38
CA PHE A 130 4.31 2.75 3.30
C PHE A 130 3.66 2.81 1.91
N VAL A 131 2.53 2.12 1.69
CA VAL A 131 1.91 2.01 0.37
C VAL A 131 1.31 3.36 -0.03
N ALA A 132 0.46 3.95 0.81
CA ALA A 132 -0.11 5.27 0.53
C ALA A 132 0.94 6.39 0.60
N ARG A 133 1.98 6.23 1.43
CA ARG A 133 3.06 7.23 1.55
C ARG A 133 3.99 7.29 0.35
N THR A 134 4.05 6.22 -0.45
CA THR A 134 4.93 6.12 -1.64
C THR A 134 4.15 6.13 -2.94
N ALA A 135 2.82 6.14 -2.90
CA ALA A 135 1.98 6.33 -4.07
C ALA A 135 2.37 7.65 -4.76
N THR A 136 2.84 7.54 -6.00
CA THR A 136 3.21 8.71 -6.80
C THR A 136 1.94 9.40 -7.29
N PRO A 137 1.84 10.74 -7.19
CA PRO A 137 0.82 11.46 -7.93
C PRO A 137 1.08 11.30 -9.43
N ASN A 138 0.07 10.90 -10.18
CA ASN A 138 0.08 10.99 -11.65
C ASN A 138 -0.03 12.45 -12.10
#